data_AF-I0UXS5-F1
#
_entry.id   AF-I0UXS5-F1
#
_cell.length_a   1.000
_cell.length_b   1.000
_cell.length_c   1.000
_cell.angle_alpha   90.00
_cell.angle_beta   90.00
_cell.angle_gamma   90.00
#
_symmetry.space_group_name_H-M   'P 1'
#
loop_
_entity.id
_entity.type
_entity.pdbx_description
1 polymer ?
#
loop_
_entity_poly.entity_id
_entity_poly.type
_entity_poly.pdbx_seq_one_letter_code
_entity_poly.pdbx_strand_id
1 'polypeptide(L)' 'MHPHPDCLAKAERRRAFPRALRVRGMLDTAGVRHYVERLAESKAGVELPRPERTRKQVDPS' A
#
# COMPACT_ATOMS: atom_id res chain seq x y z
N MET A 1 7.95 2.32 1.93
CA MET A 1 7.04 1.16 2.04
C MET A 1 5.63 1.71 1.90
N HIS A 2 4.85 1.18 0.97
CA HIS A 2 3.46 1.60 0.84
C HIS A 2 2.62 0.94 1.94
N PRO A 3 1.60 1.62 2.49
CA PRO A 3 0.68 1.04 3.46
C PRO A 3 -0.32 0.13 2.73
N HIS A 4 0.20 -0.98 2.20
CA HIS A 4 -0.55 -2.01 1.49
C HIS A 4 -0.22 -3.37 2.12
N PRO A 5 -1.20 -4.28 2.29
CA PRO A 5 -0.98 -5.59 2.91
C PRO A 5 0.20 -6.37 2.31
N ASP A 6 0.31 -6.43 0.97
CA ASP A 6 1.44 -7.10 0.29
C ASP A 6 2.81 -6.46 0.57
N CYS A 7 2.85 -5.13 0.68
CA CYS A 7 4.07 -4.41 1.00
C CYS A 7 4.49 -4.66 2.46
N LEU A 8 3.51 -4.74 3.37
CA LEU A 8 3.72 -5.08 4.76
C LEU A 8 4.28 -6.50 4.91
N ALA A 9 3.65 -7.49 4.26
CA ALA A 9 4.12 -8.89 4.31
C ALA A 9 5.56 -9.05 3.77
N LYS A 10 5.93 -8.30 2.73
CA LYS A 10 7.31 -8.26 2.22
C LYS A 10 8.27 -7.62 3.24
N ALA A 11 7.85 -6.57 3.92
CA ALA A 11 8.66 -5.89 4.94
C ALA A 11 8.89 -6.78 6.18
N GLU A 12 7.87 -7.52 6.61
CA GLU A 12 7.96 -8.50 7.71
C GLU A 12 8.97 -9.61 7.41
N ARG A 13 8.84 -10.26 6.24
CA ARG A 13 9.77 -11.34 5.82
C ARG A 13 11.23 -10.87 5.79
N ARG A 14 11.47 -9.61 5.42
CA ARG A 14 12.81 -9.01 5.35
C ARG A 14 13.32 -8.47 6.69
N ARG A 15 12.53 -8.59 7.77
CA ARG A 15 12.82 -8.00 9.09
C ARG A 15 13.11 -6.49 8.98
N ALA A 16 12.39 -5.80 8.11
CA ALA A 16 12.65 -4.39 7.82
C ALA A 16 12.35 -3.48 9.02
N PHE A 17 11.28 -3.76 9.76
CA PHE A 17 10.86 -2.97 10.92
C PHE A 17 11.84 -3.01 12.10
N PRO A 18 12.22 -4.17 12.65
CA PRO A 18 13.19 -4.20 13.74
C PRO A 18 14.54 -3.60 13.30
N ARG A 19 14.92 -3.77 12.03
CA ARG A 19 16.15 -3.17 11.48
C ARG A 19 16.06 -1.64 11.35
N ALA A 20 14.93 -1.10 10.91
CA ALA A 20 14.71 0.35 10.80
C ALA A 20 14.59 1.02 12.16
N LEU A 21 13.92 0.38 13.12
CA LEU A 21 13.75 0.86 14.48
C LEU A 21 14.93 0.52 15.41
N ARG A 22 15.94 -0.20 14.90
CA ARG A 22 17.13 -0.65 15.63
C ARG A 22 16.79 -1.44 16.91
N VAL A 23 15.68 -2.17 16.90
CA VAL A 23 15.24 -3.02 18.00
C VAL A 23 15.95 -4.36 17.92
N ARG A 24 16.53 -4.82 19.03
CA ARG A 24 17.06 -6.18 19.15
C ARG A 24 15.93 -7.14 19.50
N GLY A 25 15.65 -8.09 18.61
CA GLY A 25 14.68 -9.17 18.86
C GLY A 25 13.48 -9.16 17.91
N MET A 26 12.48 -9.95 18.27
CA MET A 26 11.20 -10.02 17.55
C MET A 26 10.38 -8.77 17.88
N LEU A 27 9.89 -8.10 16.85
CA LEU A 27 8.97 -6.98 16.98
C LEU A 27 7.57 -7.48 16.61
N ASP A 28 6.59 -7.27 17.48
CA ASP A 28 5.20 -7.55 17.16
C ASP A 28 4.68 -6.54 16.13
N THR A 29 4.20 -7.05 15.00
CA THR A 29 3.67 -6.26 13.89
C THR A 29 2.15 -6.41 13.74
N ALA A 30 1.48 -7.14 14.63
CA ALA A 30 0.02 -7.36 14.57
C ALA A 30 -0.77 -6.04 14.52
N GLY A 31 -0.42 -5.07 15.38
CA GLY A 31 -1.06 -3.75 15.37
C GLY A 31 -0.84 -2.98 14.07
N VAL A 32 0.35 -3.11 13.46
CA VAL A 32 0.66 -2.49 12.16
C VAL A 32 -0.17 -3.11 11.04
N ARG A 33 -0.39 -4.43 11.10
CA ARG A 33 -1.23 -5.16 10.14
C ARG A 33 -2.67 -4.67 10.14
N HIS A 34 -3.29 -4.60 11.32
CA HIS A 34 -4.65 -4.08 11.44
C HIS A 34 -4.76 -2.62 10.98
N TYR A 35 -3.76 -1.79 11.28
CA TYR A 35 -3.74 -0.41 10.80
C TYR A 35 -3.64 -0.31 9.28
N VAL A 36 -2.78 -1.12 8.65
CA VAL A 36 -2.61 -1.15 7.19
C VAL A 36 -3.86 -1.67 6.48
N GLU A 37 -4.51 -2.70 7.03
CA GLU A 37 -5.79 -3.22 6.51
C GLU A 37 -6.87 -2.12 6.54
N ARG A 38 -7.05 -1.44 7.67
CA ARG A 38 -7.99 -0.29 7.77
C ARG A 38 -7.63 0.84 6.80
N LEU A 39 -6.34 1.12 6.61
CA LEU A 39 -5.91 2.18 5.69
C LEU A 39 -6.17 1.80 4.23
N ALA A 40 -6.01 0.52 3.88
CA ALA A 40 -6.33 0.01 2.56
C ALA A 40 -7.84 0.11 2.28
N GLU A 41 -8.69 -0.25 3.24
CA GLU A 41 -10.15 -0.05 3.17
C GLU A 41 -10.52 1.42 2.99
N SER A 42 -9.87 2.30 3.75
CA SER A 42 -10.09 3.76 3.67
C SER A 42 -9.66 4.33 2.32
N LYS A 43 -8.57 3.81 1.75
CA LYS A 43 -8.07 4.21 0.42
C LYS A 43 -8.93 3.67 -0.72
N ALA A 44 -9.55 2.50 -0.57
CA ALA A 44 -10.50 1.96 -1.55
C ALA A 44 -11.71 2.89 -1.74
N GLY A 45 -12.07 3.68 -0.71
CA GLY A 45 -13.09 4.73 -0.82
C GLY A 45 -12.65 5.98 -1.61
N VAL A 46 -11.37 6.09 -1.99
CA VAL A 46 -10.79 7.22 -2.75
C VAL A 46 -10.14 6.72 -4.04
N GLU A 47 -10.72 5.69 -4.67
CA GLU A 47 -10.43 5.43 -6.08
C GLU A 47 -11.24 6.42 -6.93
N LEU A 48 -10.74 7.66 -7.01
CA LEU A 48 -11.16 8.56 -8.07
C LEU A 48 -10.89 7.85 -9.40
N PRO A 49 -11.90 7.70 -10.28
CA PRO A 49 -11.68 7.10 -11.58
C PRO A 49 -10.61 7.92 -12.27
N ARG A 50 -9.49 7.28 -12.57
CA ARG A 50 -8.48 7.84 -13.46
C ARG A 50 -9.24 8.25 -14.72
N PRO A 51 -9.34 9.54 -15.09
CA PRO A 51 -10.01 9.88 -16.33
C PRO A 51 -9.21 9.20 -17.43
N GLU A 52 -9.82 8.21 -18.06
CA GLU A 52 -9.36 7.68 -19.34
C GLU A 52 -9.16 8.89 -20.23
N ARG A 53 -7.88 9.20 -20.51
CA ARG A 53 -7.57 10.14 -21.56
C ARG A 53 -8.04 9.47 -22.84
N THR A 54 -9.27 9.75 -23.24
CA THR A 54 -9.86 9.39 -24.54
C THR A 54 -8.95 9.94 -25.62
N ARG A 55 -7.95 9.14 -25.98
CA ARG A 55 -7.22 9.27 -27.22
C ARG A 55 -8.13 8.72 -28.29
N LYS A 56 -8.85 9.62 -28.97
CA LYS A 56 -9.17 9.60 -30.40
C LYS A 56 -10.26 10.66 -30.64
N GLN A 57 -9.83 11.86 -30.98
CA GLN A 57 -10.62 12.67 -31.90
C GLN A 57 -9.95 12.51 -33.26
N VAL A 58 -10.48 11.57 -34.04
CA VAL A 58 -10.26 11.48 -35.48
C VAL A 58 -11.60 11.87 -36.10
N ASP A 59 -11.67 13.03 -36.72
CA ASP A 59 -12.80 13.39 -37.58
C ASP A 59 -12.52 12.85 -38.99
N PRO A 60 -13.48 12.16 -39.63
CA PRO A 60 -13.35 11.68 -41.01
C PRO A 60 -13.79 12.75 -42.02
N SER A 61 -13.19 12.66 -43.21
CA SER A 61 -13.47 13.37 -44.48
C SER A 61 -13.03 14.82 -44.62
#